data_AF-A0A3A6P5Z6-F1
#
_entry.id   AF-A0A3A6P5Z6-F1
#
_cell.length_a   1.000
_cell.length_b   1.000
_cell.length_c   1.000
_cell.angle_alpha   90.00
_cell.angle_beta   90.00
_cell.angle_gamma   90.00
#
_symmetry.space_group_name_H-M   'P 1'
#
loop_
_entity.id
_entity.type
_entity.pdbx_description
1 polymer ?
#
loop_
_entity_poly.entity_id
_entity_poly.type
_entity_poly.pdbx_seq_one_letter_code
_entity_poly.pdbx_strand_id
1 'polypeptide(L)'
;MTGVAKASFLVALAFLFAACSAEQEINFKELASKPKAFVGSSTCKKCHLEHYDSWQMTLHSRMTQDAQKNRSAIVTNFDPKKIREGLAKLGGKLAVPADKIFIPTVEQVKYTIGSQWKQRYIIEKGGTLYIAPIQYNVEDGKWAPYHAADWDKRPWLRKCGGCHATGVDLEKQTFVEPSVGCEACHGKGSWHAALPKTAVFQKRETIVNPSKLTPGVAVQICGSCHNRGHSVTVKGVDWPVGYEPGMALTTYFVSTSYSGGDVKHLYANEFSKGHHQQYIDWMQSKHKKEGVRCTSCHYVHQIGISPTRSQTMAAGSNQCLACHKVINNNLAHSIHSFGNCVGCHMPRIAKSAESGDIHSHVFMALLPRDTLNNPKVPNSCQTCHKHQKQDLKELQATYDALARLPKPTGQTIKFVGPR
;
A
#
# COMPACT_ATOMS: atom_id res chain seq x y z
N MET A 1 -31.16 57.10 -38.89
CA MET A 1 -31.51 56.24 -37.73
C MET A 1 -30.60 55.00 -37.63
N THR A 2 -29.27 55.14 -37.73
CA THR A 2 -28.34 53.98 -37.80
C THR A 2 -27.15 54.07 -36.84
N GLY A 3 -27.02 55.13 -36.04
CA GLY A 3 -25.90 55.31 -35.11
C GLY A 3 -26.14 54.81 -33.68
N VAL A 4 -27.38 54.86 -33.19
CA VAL A 4 -27.69 54.61 -31.77
C VAL A 4 -27.79 53.11 -31.46
N ALA A 5 -28.25 52.29 -32.41
CA ALA A 5 -28.43 50.84 -32.19
C ALA A 5 -27.10 50.06 -32.09
N LYS A 6 -26.00 50.53 -32.72
CA LYS A 6 -24.69 49.87 -32.65
C LYS A 6 -23.98 50.11 -31.30
N ALA A 7 -24.19 51.26 -30.67
CA ALA A 7 -23.60 51.58 -29.37
C ALA A 7 -24.24 50.76 -28.23
N SER A 8 -25.56 50.56 -28.27
CA SER A 8 -26.26 49.76 -27.25
C SER A 8 -25.91 48.27 -27.29
N PHE A 9 -25.58 47.72 -28.47
CA PHE A 9 -25.18 46.31 -28.60
C PHE A 9 -23.75 46.04 -28.12
N LEU A 10 -22.83 47.00 -28.30
CA LEU A 10 -21.44 46.91 -27.82
C LEU A 10 -21.33 47.08 -26.29
N VAL A 11 -22.17 47.94 -25.69
CA VAL A 11 -22.22 48.10 -24.23
C VAL A 11 -22.84 46.88 -23.56
N ALA A 12 -23.89 46.28 -24.14
CA ALA A 12 -24.48 45.04 -23.63
C ALA A 12 -23.49 43.86 -23.67
N LEU A 13 -22.67 43.75 -24.73
CA LEU A 13 -21.64 42.72 -24.83
C LEU A 13 -20.50 42.94 -23.80
N ALA A 14 -20.11 44.19 -23.53
CA ALA A 14 -19.09 44.52 -22.54
C ALA A 14 -19.53 44.19 -21.09
N PHE A 15 -20.82 44.38 -20.76
CA PHE A 15 -21.37 43.98 -19.46
C PHE A 15 -21.50 42.45 -19.31
N LEU A 16 -21.73 41.72 -20.40
CA LEU A 16 -21.74 40.25 -20.41
C LEU A 16 -20.34 39.64 -20.20
N PHE A 17 -19.27 40.30 -20.64
CA PHE A 17 -17.90 39.84 -20.36
C PHE A 17 -17.42 40.18 -18.94
N ALA A 18 -17.86 41.29 -18.35
CA ALA A 18 -17.50 41.65 -16.98
C ALA A 18 -18.17 40.75 -15.91
N ALA A 19 -19.36 40.22 -16.19
CA ALA A 19 -20.07 39.31 -15.29
C ALA A 19 -19.49 37.89 -15.25
N CYS A 20 -18.66 37.50 -16.21
CA CYS A 20 -18.05 36.17 -16.28
C CYS A 20 -16.62 36.09 -15.67
N SER A 21 -16.12 37.15 -15.05
CA SER A 21 -14.71 37.21 -14.59
C SER A 21 -14.50 37.59 -13.13
N ALA A 22 -15.57 37.84 -12.36
CA ALA A 22 -15.43 38.00 -10.91
C ALA A 22 -15.40 36.59 -10.26
N GLU A 23 -14.21 35.98 -10.21
CA GLU A 23 -13.97 34.86 -9.30
C GLU A 23 -14.34 35.35 -7.88
N GLN A 24 -15.39 34.76 -7.30
CA GLN A 24 -15.92 35.22 -6.02
C GLN A 24 -14.81 35.12 -4.97
N GLU A 25 -14.42 36.25 -4.36
CA GLU A 25 -13.42 36.24 -3.28
C GLU A 25 -13.98 35.45 -2.10
N ILE A 26 -13.51 34.21 -1.94
CA ILE A 26 -13.90 33.37 -0.82
C ILE A 26 -13.15 33.86 0.42
N ASN A 27 -13.91 34.26 1.43
CA ASN A 27 -13.36 34.63 2.72
C ASN A 27 -12.72 33.39 3.39
N PHE A 28 -11.40 33.31 3.35
CA PHE A 28 -10.64 32.19 3.91
C PHE A 28 -10.90 31.99 5.41
N LYS A 29 -11.08 33.07 6.19
CA LYS A 29 -11.36 32.97 7.63
C LYS A 29 -12.72 32.31 7.88
N GLU A 30 -13.72 32.63 7.07
CA GLU A 30 -15.04 32.01 7.16
C GLU A 30 -15.01 30.54 6.68
N LEU A 31 -14.23 30.23 5.66
CA LEU A 31 -14.04 28.85 5.23
C LEU A 31 -13.33 28.02 6.32
N ALA A 32 -12.27 28.58 6.91
CA ALA A 32 -11.46 27.94 7.93
C ALA A 32 -12.18 27.80 9.29
N SER A 33 -13.31 28.50 9.51
CA SER A 33 -14.14 28.30 10.70
C SER A 33 -15.01 27.03 10.63
N LYS A 34 -15.24 26.50 9.42
CA LYS A 34 -16.04 25.28 9.20
C LYS A 34 -15.14 24.05 9.29
N PRO A 35 -15.54 22.94 9.93
CA PRO A 35 -14.71 21.73 9.98
C PRO A 35 -14.31 21.23 8.59
N LYS A 36 -13.07 20.76 8.43
CA LYS A 36 -12.65 20.06 7.21
C LYS A 36 -13.47 18.78 7.03
N ALA A 37 -13.79 18.46 5.78
CA ALA A 37 -14.53 17.28 5.40
C ALA A 37 -13.90 16.62 4.17
N PHE A 38 -14.14 15.32 4.03
CA PHE A 38 -13.81 14.57 2.83
C PHE A 38 -14.77 14.96 1.70
N VAL A 39 -14.25 15.16 0.49
CA VAL A 39 -15.02 15.54 -0.70
C VAL A 39 -14.96 14.51 -1.83
N GLY A 40 -14.19 13.44 -1.65
CA GLY A 40 -14.03 12.33 -2.59
C GLY A 40 -13.17 12.67 -3.81
N SER A 41 -12.56 11.64 -4.38
CA SER A 41 -11.60 11.79 -5.48
C SER A 41 -12.21 12.40 -6.77
N SER A 42 -13.53 12.27 -6.98
CA SER A 42 -14.23 12.90 -8.11
C SER A 42 -14.19 14.43 -8.07
N THR A 43 -14.11 15.03 -6.87
CA THR A 43 -13.93 16.47 -6.70
C THR A 43 -12.54 16.88 -7.15
N CYS A 44 -11.51 16.10 -6.79
CA CYS A 44 -10.12 16.34 -7.18
C CYS A 44 -9.93 16.27 -8.70
N LYS A 45 -10.63 15.36 -9.39
CA LYS A 45 -10.60 15.21 -10.85
C LYS A 45 -10.85 16.52 -11.61
N LYS A 46 -11.71 17.39 -11.08
CA LYS A 46 -12.11 18.66 -11.74
C LYS A 46 -10.92 19.61 -12.00
N CYS A 47 -9.87 19.51 -11.17
CA CYS A 47 -8.66 20.33 -11.31
C CYS A 47 -7.39 19.51 -11.59
N HIS A 48 -7.37 18.22 -11.21
CA HIS A 48 -6.19 17.35 -11.28
C HIS A 48 -6.47 16.10 -12.11
N LEU A 49 -6.85 16.28 -13.38
CA LEU A 49 -7.26 15.19 -14.27
C LEU A 49 -6.15 14.14 -14.45
N GLU A 50 -4.92 14.56 -14.74
CA GLU A 50 -3.80 13.66 -14.97
C GLU A 50 -3.46 12.79 -13.74
N HIS A 51 -3.48 13.38 -12.55
CA HIS A 51 -3.27 12.63 -11.30
C HIS A 51 -4.43 11.69 -11.01
N TYR A 52 -5.66 12.12 -11.28
CA TYR A 52 -6.84 11.26 -11.11
C TYR A 52 -6.79 10.05 -12.05
N ASP A 53 -6.52 10.27 -13.34
CA ASP A 53 -6.50 9.20 -14.33
C ASP A 53 -5.34 8.22 -14.06
N SER A 54 -4.16 8.73 -13.71
CA SER A 54 -3.04 7.86 -13.31
C SER A 54 -3.30 7.10 -12.01
N TRP A 55 -3.94 7.72 -11.02
CA TRP A 55 -4.35 7.02 -9.79
C TRP A 55 -5.38 5.93 -10.07
N GLN A 56 -6.36 6.17 -10.95
CA GLN A 56 -7.35 5.16 -11.35
C GLN A 56 -6.70 3.89 -11.92
N MET A 57 -5.53 4.02 -12.53
CA MET A 57 -4.74 2.90 -13.05
C MET A 57 -3.93 2.13 -11.99
N THR A 58 -4.01 2.51 -10.71
CA THR A 58 -3.30 1.83 -9.62
C THR A 58 -4.14 0.70 -9.01
N LEU A 59 -3.57 -0.02 -8.04
CA LEU A 59 -4.31 -0.95 -7.20
C LEU A 59 -4.93 -0.26 -5.98
N HIS A 60 -4.46 0.93 -5.61
CA HIS A 60 -5.06 1.72 -4.51
C HIS A 60 -6.48 2.17 -4.86
N SER A 61 -6.69 2.66 -6.09
CA SER A 61 -8.02 3.03 -6.60
C SER A 61 -8.98 1.84 -6.69
N ARG A 62 -8.45 0.63 -6.84
CA ARG A 62 -9.20 -0.62 -7.05
C ARG A 62 -9.15 -1.58 -5.86
N MET A 63 -8.63 -1.12 -4.71
CA MET A 63 -8.50 -1.95 -3.52
C MET A 63 -9.87 -2.36 -2.99
N THR A 64 -10.82 -1.43 -2.99
CA THR A 64 -12.25 -1.72 -2.84
C THR A 64 -12.94 -1.24 -4.11
N GLN A 65 -14.00 -1.93 -4.53
CA GLN A 65 -14.82 -1.52 -5.68
C GLN A 65 -16.28 -1.84 -5.40
N ASP A 66 -17.17 -0.95 -5.84
CA ASP A 66 -18.62 -1.14 -5.79
C ASP A 66 -19.04 -2.16 -6.85
N ALA A 67 -19.33 -3.38 -6.39
CA ALA A 67 -19.68 -4.48 -7.25
C ALA A 67 -21.10 -4.35 -7.82
N GLN A 68 -21.97 -3.53 -7.19
CA GLN A 68 -23.33 -3.30 -7.65
C GLN A 68 -23.35 -2.33 -8.84
N LYS A 69 -22.46 -1.34 -8.83
CA LYS A 69 -22.26 -0.42 -9.96
C LYS A 69 -21.42 -1.03 -11.07
N ASN A 70 -20.44 -1.86 -10.73
CA ASN A 70 -19.58 -2.52 -11.70
C ASN A 70 -19.39 -4.00 -11.38
N ARG A 71 -20.21 -4.86 -12.01
CA ARG A 71 -20.13 -6.32 -11.83
C ARG A 71 -18.82 -6.91 -12.32
N SER A 72 -18.13 -6.27 -13.27
CA SER A 72 -16.80 -6.73 -13.74
C SER A 72 -15.70 -6.60 -12.69
N ALA A 73 -15.95 -5.91 -11.57
CA ALA A 73 -15.03 -5.89 -10.43
C ALA A 73 -14.87 -7.28 -9.77
N ILE A 74 -15.83 -8.18 -9.96
CA ILE A 74 -15.73 -9.57 -9.51
C ILE A 74 -14.89 -10.33 -10.54
N VAL A 75 -13.66 -10.72 -10.15
CA VAL A 75 -12.63 -11.23 -11.09
C VAL A 75 -12.75 -12.71 -11.39
N THR A 76 -13.88 -13.33 -11.04
CA THR A 76 -14.09 -14.78 -11.12
C THR A 76 -15.54 -15.08 -11.46
N ASN A 77 -15.81 -16.28 -11.98
CA ASN A 77 -17.17 -16.74 -12.15
C ASN A 77 -17.77 -17.03 -10.76
N PHE A 78 -18.75 -16.22 -10.37
CA PHE A 78 -19.36 -16.26 -9.05
C PHE A 78 -20.59 -17.18 -9.06
N ASP A 79 -20.33 -18.49 -8.99
CA ASP A 79 -21.37 -19.52 -8.93
C ASP A 79 -21.34 -20.20 -7.55
N PRO A 80 -22.35 -19.98 -6.68
CA PRO A 80 -22.39 -20.56 -5.35
C PRO A 80 -22.24 -22.08 -5.31
N LYS A 81 -22.72 -22.80 -6.33
CA LYS A 81 -22.59 -24.25 -6.42
C LYS A 81 -21.13 -24.66 -6.63
N LYS A 82 -20.46 -24.04 -7.61
CA LYS A 82 -19.03 -24.29 -7.88
C LYS A 82 -18.13 -23.85 -6.74
N ILE A 83 -18.46 -22.76 -6.05
CA ILE A 83 -17.75 -22.33 -4.84
C ILE A 83 -17.83 -23.43 -3.78
N ARG A 84 -19.03 -23.96 -3.53
CA ARG A 84 -19.24 -25.02 -2.54
C ARG A 84 -18.49 -26.30 -2.91
N GLU A 85 -18.54 -26.72 -4.17
CA GLU A 85 -17.78 -27.85 -4.69
C GLU A 85 -16.27 -27.65 -4.52
N GLY A 86 -15.76 -26.45 -4.81
CA GLY A 86 -14.36 -26.08 -4.60
C GLY A 86 -13.93 -26.15 -3.13
N LEU A 87 -14.76 -25.65 -2.22
CA LEU A 87 -14.51 -25.73 -0.78
C LEU A 87 -14.55 -27.17 -0.26
N ALA A 88 -15.51 -27.99 -0.74
CA ALA A 88 -15.62 -29.39 -0.34
C ALA A 88 -14.34 -30.20 -0.63
N LYS A 89 -13.62 -29.88 -1.71
CA LYS A 89 -12.32 -30.50 -2.04
C LYS A 89 -11.23 -30.26 -0.99
N LEU A 90 -11.39 -29.27 -0.12
CA LEU A 90 -10.45 -29.02 0.99
C LEU A 90 -10.63 -30.02 2.15
N GLY A 91 -11.78 -30.71 2.22
CA GLY A 91 -12.06 -31.76 3.19
C GLY A 91 -11.84 -31.32 4.65
N GLY A 92 -11.16 -32.16 5.42
CA GLY A 92 -10.86 -31.94 6.85
C GLY A 92 -9.97 -30.74 7.18
N LYS A 93 -9.52 -29.96 6.19
CA LYS A 93 -8.77 -28.70 6.40
C LYS A 93 -9.69 -27.52 6.75
N LEU A 94 -11.01 -27.69 6.63
CA LEU A 94 -11.98 -26.65 6.95
C LEU A 94 -12.33 -26.64 8.44
N ALA A 95 -12.29 -25.48 9.06
CA ALA A 95 -12.80 -25.29 10.43
C ALA A 95 -14.34 -25.36 10.50
N VAL A 96 -15.03 -25.13 9.38
CA VAL A 96 -16.48 -25.21 9.24
C VAL A 96 -16.79 -26.09 8.03
N PRO A 97 -17.66 -27.10 8.13
CA PRO A 97 -18.05 -27.95 7.01
C PRO A 97 -18.51 -27.13 5.79
N ALA A 98 -18.10 -27.54 4.58
CA ALA A 98 -18.31 -26.76 3.35
C ALA A 98 -19.80 -26.48 3.06
N ASP A 99 -20.70 -27.37 3.45
CA ASP A 99 -22.16 -27.23 3.39
C ASP A 99 -22.70 -26.15 4.34
N LYS A 100 -22.02 -25.91 5.47
CA LYS A 100 -22.38 -24.90 6.48
C LYS A 100 -21.74 -23.53 6.26
N ILE A 101 -20.77 -23.41 5.37
CA ILE A 101 -20.19 -22.11 5.01
C ILE A 101 -21.24 -21.29 4.25
N PHE A 102 -21.51 -20.08 4.73
CA PHE A 102 -22.36 -19.12 4.04
C PHE A 102 -21.69 -18.65 2.75
N ILE A 103 -22.39 -18.78 1.62
CA ILE A 103 -21.91 -18.30 0.31
C ILE A 103 -22.95 -17.29 -0.16
N PRO A 104 -22.59 -16.00 -0.31
CA PRO A 104 -23.55 -15.00 -0.77
C PRO A 104 -23.92 -15.25 -2.23
N THR A 105 -25.07 -14.76 -2.68
CA THR A 105 -25.32 -14.62 -4.12
C THR A 105 -24.54 -13.43 -4.67
N VAL A 106 -24.36 -13.36 -5.99
CA VAL A 106 -23.65 -12.25 -6.62
C VAL A 106 -24.36 -10.91 -6.38
N GLU A 107 -25.69 -10.92 -6.25
CA GLU A 107 -26.52 -9.76 -5.93
C GLU A 107 -26.27 -9.24 -4.51
N GLN A 108 -25.98 -10.14 -3.57
CA GLN A 108 -25.67 -9.80 -2.18
C GLN A 108 -24.29 -9.16 -2.02
N VAL A 109 -23.38 -9.37 -2.97
CA VAL A 109 -22.06 -8.73 -2.97
C VAL A 109 -22.22 -7.23 -3.26
N LYS A 110 -22.01 -6.42 -2.23
CA LYS A 110 -22.00 -4.95 -2.33
C LYS A 110 -20.68 -4.43 -2.86
N TYR A 111 -19.57 -4.90 -2.28
CA TYR A 111 -18.22 -4.47 -2.66
C TYR A 111 -17.27 -5.66 -2.79
N THR A 112 -16.25 -5.52 -3.64
CA THR A 112 -15.09 -6.42 -3.65
C THR A 112 -13.91 -5.78 -2.95
N ILE A 113 -13.06 -6.57 -2.30
CA ILE A 113 -11.77 -6.16 -1.77
C ILE A 113 -10.65 -6.96 -2.43
N GLY A 114 -9.68 -6.26 -3.01
CA GLY A 114 -8.54 -6.87 -3.68
C GLY A 114 -8.88 -7.41 -5.07
N SER A 115 -7.84 -7.54 -5.90
CA SER A 115 -7.96 -7.97 -7.31
C SER A 115 -6.74 -8.72 -7.83
N GLN A 116 -5.55 -8.48 -7.27
CA GLN A 116 -4.30 -9.04 -7.80
C GLN A 116 -3.93 -10.42 -7.22
N TRP A 117 -3.96 -10.57 -5.90
CA TRP A 117 -3.54 -11.82 -5.23
C TRP A 117 -4.73 -12.65 -4.76
N LYS A 118 -5.65 -11.96 -4.11
CA LYS A 118 -6.86 -12.54 -3.54
C LYS A 118 -7.98 -11.51 -3.60
N GLN A 119 -9.19 -11.99 -3.80
CA GLN A 119 -10.39 -11.19 -3.75
C GLN A 119 -11.32 -11.69 -2.65
N ARG A 120 -11.85 -10.75 -1.87
CA ARG A 120 -12.87 -10.98 -0.85
C ARG A 120 -14.11 -10.16 -1.18
N TYR A 121 -15.23 -10.52 -0.57
CA TYR A 121 -16.54 -9.98 -0.90
C TYR A 121 -17.18 -9.39 0.34
N ILE A 122 -17.61 -8.13 0.26
CA ILE A 122 -18.31 -7.44 1.33
C ILE A 122 -19.81 -7.54 1.06
N ILE A 123 -20.53 -7.97 2.08
CA ILE A 123 -22.00 -8.03 2.09
C ILE A 123 -22.55 -7.20 3.25
N GLU A 124 -23.84 -6.91 3.21
CA GLU A 124 -24.54 -6.26 4.31
C GLU A 124 -25.44 -7.26 5.04
N LYS A 125 -25.41 -7.21 6.37
CA LYS A 125 -26.29 -7.98 7.26
C LYS A 125 -26.74 -7.06 8.39
N GLY A 126 -28.05 -6.81 8.49
CA GLY A 126 -28.62 -5.94 9.54
C GLY A 126 -28.04 -4.53 9.54
N GLY A 127 -27.82 -3.94 8.35
CA GLY A 127 -27.23 -2.60 8.20
C GLY A 127 -25.72 -2.51 8.46
N THR A 128 -25.05 -3.62 8.81
CA THR A 128 -23.61 -3.66 9.02
C THR A 128 -22.90 -4.39 7.88
N LEU A 129 -21.77 -3.84 7.43
CA LEU A 129 -20.94 -4.45 6.39
C LEU A 129 -20.01 -5.52 6.98
N TYR A 130 -19.96 -6.69 6.36
CA TYR A 130 -19.10 -7.81 6.74
C TYR A 130 -18.38 -8.39 5.53
N ILE A 131 -17.20 -8.97 5.75
CA ILE A 131 -16.56 -9.79 4.73
C ILE A 131 -17.20 -11.17 4.75
N ALA A 132 -17.73 -11.63 3.62
CA ALA A 132 -18.28 -12.96 3.45
C ALA A 132 -17.20 -14.03 3.76
N PRO A 133 -17.60 -15.23 4.22
CA PRO A 133 -16.65 -16.21 4.76
C PRO A 133 -15.86 -17.00 3.71
N ILE A 134 -15.66 -16.40 2.54
CA ILE A 134 -15.00 -16.98 1.38
C ILE A 134 -14.02 -15.98 0.77
N GLN A 135 -12.97 -16.50 0.14
CA GLN A 135 -11.99 -15.74 -0.60
C GLN A 135 -11.66 -16.48 -1.88
N TYR A 136 -11.43 -15.74 -2.95
CA TYR A 136 -10.88 -16.26 -4.19
C TYR A 136 -9.38 -15.94 -4.25
N ASN A 137 -8.55 -16.97 -4.45
CA ASN A 137 -7.12 -16.83 -4.70
C ASN A 137 -6.90 -16.72 -6.21
N VAL A 138 -6.37 -15.59 -6.66
CA VAL A 138 -6.28 -15.26 -8.09
C VAL A 138 -5.17 -16.07 -8.78
N GLU A 139 -4.07 -16.31 -8.07
CA GLU A 139 -2.88 -16.96 -8.62
C GLU A 139 -3.14 -18.41 -9.05
N ASP A 140 -3.89 -19.17 -8.26
CA ASP A 140 -4.16 -20.59 -8.52
C ASP A 140 -5.63 -20.86 -8.92
N GLY A 141 -6.46 -19.82 -8.97
CA GLY A 141 -7.86 -19.89 -9.36
C GLY A 141 -8.74 -20.66 -8.37
N LYS A 142 -8.38 -20.71 -7.09
CA LYS A 142 -9.09 -21.51 -6.08
C LYS A 142 -9.87 -20.69 -5.07
N TRP A 143 -10.98 -21.25 -4.62
CA TRP A 143 -11.75 -20.75 -3.49
C TRP A 143 -11.18 -21.29 -2.17
N ALA A 144 -11.13 -20.42 -1.17
CA ALA A 144 -10.67 -20.74 0.18
C ALA A 144 -11.64 -20.17 1.24
N PRO A 145 -11.79 -20.82 2.40
CA PRO A 145 -12.55 -20.27 3.51
C PRO A 145 -11.85 -19.03 4.08
N TYR A 146 -12.63 -18.08 4.58
CA TYR A 146 -12.10 -16.90 5.27
C TYR A 146 -12.94 -16.61 6.51
N HIS A 147 -12.40 -16.82 7.72
CA HIS A 147 -13.14 -16.56 8.97
C HIS A 147 -14.53 -17.23 9.02
N ALA A 148 -14.67 -18.45 8.48
CA ALA A 148 -15.98 -19.07 8.29
C ALA A 148 -16.80 -19.26 9.58
N ALA A 149 -16.14 -19.39 10.73
CA ALA A 149 -16.79 -19.55 12.03
C ALA A 149 -17.20 -18.23 12.71
N ASP A 150 -16.61 -17.10 12.33
CA ASP A 150 -16.76 -15.82 13.04
C ASP A 150 -16.96 -14.60 12.13
N TRP A 151 -17.19 -14.78 10.82
CA TRP A 151 -17.24 -13.69 9.83
C TRP A 151 -18.25 -12.58 10.18
N ASP A 152 -19.42 -12.93 10.72
CA ASP A 152 -20.49 -12.00 11.09
C ASP A 152 -20.30 -11.35 12.46
N LYS A 153 -19.20 -11.68 13.15
CA LYS A 153 -18.73 -10.99 14.37
C LYS A 153 -17.60 -10.00 14.07
N ARG A 154 -17.28 -9.80 12.79
CA ARG A 154 -16.13 -9.00 12.33
C ARG A 154 -16.60 -7.88 11.38
N PRO A 155 -17.20 -6.80 11.89
CA PRO A 155 -17.62 -5.67 11.06
C PRO A 155 -16.45 -5.15 10.22
N TRP A 156 -16.67 -5.03 8.91
CA TRP A 156 -15.64 -4.67 7.94
C TRP A 156 -15.02 -3.32 8.25
N LEU A 157 -15.82 -2.31 8.60
CA LEU A 157 -15.31 -0.97 8.91
C LEU A 157 -14.33 -0.97 10.09
N ARG A 158 -14.56 -1.79 11.12
CA ARG A 158 -13.66 -1.89 12.28
C ARG A 158 -12.37 -2.65 11.99
N LYS A 159 -12.40 -3.60 11.05
CA LYS A 159 -11.29 -4.53 10.80
C LYS A 159 -10.46 -4.20 9.58
N CYS A 160 -11.04 -3.52 8.60
CA CYS A 160 -10.40 -3.28 7.30
C CYS A 160 -10.71 -1.89 6.73
N GLY A 161 -11.84 -1.27 7.13
CA GLY A 161 -12.36 -0.04 6.54
C GLY A 161 -11.31 1.07 6.40
N GLY A 162 -10.61 1.43 7.47
CA GLY A 162 -9.68 2.57 7.43
C GLY A 162 -8.48 2.41 6.50
N CYS A 163 -8.17 1.19 6.06
CA CYS A 163 -7.12 0.94 5.08
C CYS A 163 -7.67 0.73 3.65
N HIS A 164 -8.96 0.43 3.52
CA HIS A 164 -9.57 -0.07 2.28
C HIS A 164 -10.66 0.85 1.73
N ALA A 165 -11.05 1.89 2.48
CA ALA A 165 -11.96 2.94 2.08
C ALA A 165 -11.47 4.28 2.64
N THR A 166 -11.94 5.37 2.06
CA THR A 166 -11.54 6.72 2.47
C THR A 166 -12.71 7.43 3.17
N GLY A 167 -12.39 8.18 4.22
CA GLY A 167 -13.37 8.90 5.03
C GLY A 167 -14.27 8.01 5.87
N VAL A 168 -13.73 6.92 6.45
CA VAL A 168 -14.48 6.02 7.32
C VAL A 168 -14.90 6.70 8.62
N ASP A 169 -16.18 6.64 8.92
CA ASP A 169 -16.81 7.10 10.16
C ASP A 169 -17.38 5.89 10.91
N LEU A 170 -16.75 5.54 12.03
CA LEU A 170 -17.14 4.37 12.83
C LEU A 170 -18.41 4.62 13.67
N GLU A 171 -18.78 5.87 13.93
CA GLU A 171 -20.01 6.18 14.67
C GLU A 171 -21.22 6.05 13.74
N LYS A 172 -21.10 6.62 12.53
CA LYS A 172 -22.16 6.58 11.53
C LYS A 172 -22.18 5.29 10.72
N GLN A 173 -21.16 4.45 10.82
CA GLN A 173 -20.97 3.25 10.00
C GLN A 173 -20.95 3.57 8.48
N THR A 174 -20.30 4.67 8.11
CA THR A 174 -20.23 5.14 6.71
C THR A 174 -18.78 5.33 6.25
N PHE A 175 -18.63 5.56 4.95
CA PHE A 175 -17.38 6.00 4.32
C PHE A 175 -17.72 6.85 3.10
N VAL A 176 -16.77 7.68 2.64
CA VAL A 176 -17.00 8.61 1.53
C VAL A 176 -16.75 7.99 0.17
N GLU A 177 -15.71 7.16 0.05
CA GLU A 177 -15.41 6.45 -1.20
C GLU A 177 -14.87 5.04 -0.93
N PRO A 178 -15.32 4.02 -1.71
CA PRO A 178 -14.89 2.64 -1.56
C PRO A 178 -13.54 2.43 -2.26
N SER A 179 -12.51 3.19 -1.90
CA SER A 179 -11.14 3.03 -2.44
C SER A 179 -10.12 3.66 -1.49
N VAL A 180 -8.83 3.40 -1.73
CA VAL A 180 -7.76 4.25 -1.19
C VAL A 180 -7.62 5.44 -2.13
N GLY A 181 -8.43 6.46 -1.88
CA GLY A 181 -8.53 7.63 -2.75
C GLY A 181 -7.61 8.76 -2.36
N CYS A 182 -7.74 9.91 -3.04
CA CYS A 182 -6.81 11.03 -2.93
C CYS A 182 -6.64 11.46 -1.46
N GLU A 183 -7.75 11.59 -0.75
CA GLU A 183 -7.79 12.14 0.61
C GLU A 183 -7.24 11.17 1.67
N ALA A 184 -7.05 9.88 1.35
CA ALA A 184 -6.36 8.94 2.23
C ALA A 184 -4.87 9.30 2.41
N CYS A 185 -4.26 9.95 1.41
CA CYS A 185 -2.87 10.39 1.45
C CYS A 185 -2.71 11.91 1.58
N HIS A 186 -3.70 12.68 1.10
CA HIS A 186 -3.66 14.13 1.08
C HIS A 186 -4.50 14.80 2.20
N GLY A 187 -5.28 14.02 2.94
CA GLY A 187 -6.18 14.52 3.98
C GLY A 187 -7.48 15.10 3.41
N LYS A 188 -8.35 15.57 4.31
CA LYS A 188 -9.66 16.15 3.99
C LYS A 188 -9.52 17.41 3.11
N GLY A 189 -10.15 17.38 1.95
CA GLY A 189 -9.95 18.38 0.90
C GLY A 189 -11.00 19.48 0.81
N SER A 190 -12.03 19.52 1.67
CA SER A 190 -13.13 20.49 1.53
C SER A 190 -12.70 21.95 1.45
N TRP A 191 -11.78 22.39 2.30
CA TRP A 191 -11.24 23.75 2.25
C TRP A 191 -10.45 23.99 0.97
N HIS A 192 -9.59 23.04 0.60
CA HIS A 192 -8.78 23.15 -0.61
C HIS A 192 -9.66 23.24 -1.87
N ALA A 193 -10.68 22.41 -1.96
CA ALA A 193 -11.60 22.35 -3.10
C ALA A 193 -12.47 23.60 -3.22
N ALA A 194 -12.84 24.22 -2.09
CA ALA A 194 -13.64 25.44 -2.10
C ALA A 194 -12.87 26.64 -2.64
N LEU A 195 -11.57 26.76 -2.36
CA LEU A 195 -10.77 27.93 -2.76
C LEU A 195 -10.62 28.07 -4.29
N PRO A 196 -10.58 29.30 -4.84
CA PRO A 196 -10.34 29.55 -6.26
C PRO A 196 -8.89 29.19 -6.66
N LYS A 197 -8.64 28.93 -7.94
CA LYS A 197 -7.29 28.52 -8.42
C LYS A 197 -6.22 29.58 -8.15
N THR A 198 -6.63 30.85 -8.11
CA THR A 198 -5.81 32.03 -7.83
C THR A 198 -5.34 32.12 -6.36
N ALA A 199 -6.02 31.48 -5.40
CA ALA A 199 -5.66 31.44 -3.98
C ALA A 199 -4.53 30.43 -3.68
N VAL A 200 -3.40 30.55 -4.40
CA VAL A 200 -2.30 29.56 -4.42
C VAL A 200 -1.72 29.29 -3.03
N PHE A 201 -1.52 30.34 -2.21
CA PHE A 201 -0.93 30.19 -0.88
C PHE A 201 -1.87 29.47 0.09
N GLN A 202 -3.13 29.90 0.17
CA GLN A 202 -4.15 29.27 1.01
C GLN A 202 -4.41 27.82 0.57
N LYS A 203 -4.41 27.54 -0.74
CA LYS A 203 -4.55 26.16 -1.24
C LYS A 203 -3.42 25.24 -0.77
N ARG A 204 -2.18 25.75 -0.64
CA ARG A 204 -1.04 24.97 -0.13
C ARG A 204 -1.16 24.65 1.36
N GLU A 205 -1.80 25.51 2.13
CA GLU A 205 -1.99 25.32 3.58
C GLU A 205 -3.18 24.40 3.92
N THR A 206 -4.12 24.25 2.98
CA THR A 206 -5.39 23.55 3.24
C THR A 206 -5.36 22.06 2.92
N ILE A 207 -4.37 21.57 2.17
CA ILE A 207 -4.21 20.16 1.80
C ILE A 207 -2.77 19.68 2.04
N VAL A 208 -2.61 18.42 2.40
CA VAL A 208 -1.28 17.83 2.61
C VAL A 208 -0.65 17.51 1.26
N ASN A 209 0.61 17.89 1.09
CA ASN A 209 1.43 17.39 -0.01
C ASN A 209 2.53 16.46 0.56
N PRO A 210 2.41 15.12 0.41
CA PRO A 210 3.38 14.17 0.94
C PRO A 210 4.83 14.42 0.50
N SER A 211 5.04 14.99 -0.70
CA SER A 211 6.40 15.32 -1.19
C SER A 211 7.08 16.42 -0.37
N LYS A 212 6.30 17.32 0.24
CA LYS A 212 6.78 18.45 1.05
C LYS A 212 6.96 18.12 2.53
N LEU A 213 6.54 16.93 2.97
CA LEU A 213 6.77 16.46 4.33
C LEU A 213 8.22 15.99 4.52
N THR A 214 8.69 16.01 5.76
CA THR A 214 9.95 15.35 6.13
C THR A 214 9.84 13.84 5.86
N PRO A 215 10.94 13.15 5.49
CA PRO A 215 10.87 11.75 5.09
C PRO A 215 10.18 10.85 6.11
N GLY A 216 10.49 11.02 7.40
CA GLY A 216 9.91 10.23 8.48
C GLY A 216 8.40 10.42 8.67
N VAL A 217 7.86 11.60 8.35
CA VAL A 217 6.40 11.85 8.41
C VAL A 217 5.73 11.37 7.12
N ALA A 218 6.36 11.57 5.96
CA ALA A 218 5.81 11.14 4.67
C ALA A 218 5.54 9.62 4.64
N VAL A 219 6.46 8.80 5.14
CA VAL A 219 6.32 7.34 5.17
C VAL A 219 5.22 6.84 6.12
N GLN A 220 4.85 7.63 7.12
CA GLN A 220 3.78 7.28 8.06
C GLN A 220 2.41 7.28 7.39
N ILE A 221 2.24 8.04 6.29
CA ILE A 221 1.04 7.96 5.45
C ILE A 221 0.90 6.54 4.89
N CYS A 222 1.98 5.96 4.37
CA CYS A 222 2.00 4.58 3.90
C CYS A 222 1.86 3.59 5.07
N GLY A 223 2.54 3.87 6.18
CA GLY A 223 2.49 3.08 7.41
C GLY A 223 1.14 3.05 8.11
N SER A 224 0.21 3.95 7.76
CA SER A 224 -1.18 3.88 8.26
C SER A 224 -1.92 2.63 7.78
N CYS A 225 -1.49 2.04 6.65
CA CYS A 225 -2.15 0.91 6.00
C CYS A 225 -1.20 -0.27 5.75
N HIS A 226 0.04 -0.01 5.33
CA HIS A 226 1.09 -1.01 5.11
C HIS A 226 1.79 -1.41 6.42
N ASN A 227 0.98 -1.60 7.45
CA ASN A 227 1.39 -1.95 8.79
C ASN A 227 0.34 -2.86 9.43
N ARG A 228 0.76 -3.60 10.45
CA ARG A 228 -0.12 -4.46 11.25
C ARG A 228 -0.03 -4.02 12.69
N GLY A 229 -1.18 -3.94 13.36
CA GLY A 229 -1.25 -3.41 14.70
C GLY A 229 -2.68 -3.14 15.13
N HIS A 230 -2.84 -2.24 16.09
CA HIS A 230 -4.14 -1.82 16.59
C HIS A 230 -4.19 -0.32 16.86
N SER A 231 -5.40 0.23 16.78
CA SER A 231 -5.69 1.62 17.12
C SER A 231 -5.38 1.88 18.59
N VAL A 232 -4.76 3.04 18.87
CA VAL A 232 -4.60 3.57 20.23
C VAL A 232 -5.91 4.14 20.74
N THR A 233 -6.69 4.77 19.86
CA THR A 233 -7.86 5.59 20.22
C THR A 233 -9.14 4.76 20.34
N VAL A 234 -9.23 3.61 19.66
CA VAL A 234 -10.45 2.79 19.65
C VAL A 234 -10.13 1.30 19.82
N LYS A 235 -10.52 0.73 20.96
CA LYS A 235 -10.27 -0.68 21.29
C LYS A 235 -10.88 -1.63 20.23
N GLY A 236 -10.09 -2.63 19.82
CA GLY A 236 -10.51 -3.68 18.90
C GLY A 236 -10.63 -3.24 17.43
N VAL A 237 -10.10 -2.07 17.08
CA VAL A 237 -9.97 -1.58 15.70
C VAL A 237 -8.53 -1.76 15.24
N ASP A 238 -8.35 -2.27 14.02
CA ASP A 238 -7.06 -2.75 13.51
C ASP A 238 -6.40 -1.74 12.54
N TRP A 239 -6.81 -0.46 12.60
CA TRP A 239 -6.32 0.65 11.77
C TRP A 239 -6.30 1.96 12.58
N PRO A 240 -5.54 3.00 12.18
CA PRO A 240 -5.27 4.18 13.01
C PRO A 240 -6.43 5.19 13.04
N VAL A 241 -7.43 4.97 13.90
CA VAL A 241 -8.61 5.84 13.98
C VAL A 241 -8.24 7.25 14.41
N GLY A 242 -8.58 8.23 13.59
CA GLY A 242 -8.30 9.65 13.83
C GLY A 242 -6.96 10.14 13.28
N TYR A 243 -6.14 9.27 12.70
CA TYR A 243 -4.93 9.69 12.00
C TYR A 243 -5.27 10.50 10.75
N GLU A 244 -4.62 11.65 10.59
CA GLU A 244 -4.62 12.41 9.34
C GLU A 244 -3.21 12.50 8.75
N PRO A 245 -3.06 12.49 7.41
CA PRO A 245 -1.76 12.66 6.78
C PRO A 245 -1.00 13.87 7.32
N GLY A 246 0.29 13.71 7.60
CA GLY A 246 1.12 14.75 8.22
C GLY A 246 1.15 14.71 9.75
N MET A 247 0.28 13.94 10.42
CA MET A 247 0.37 13.68 11.86
C MET A 247 1.38 12.58 12.18
N ALA A 248 1.69 12.43 13.48
CA ALA A 248 2.46 11.30 13.99
C ALA A 248 1.56 10.07 14.16
N LEU A 249 1.77 9.05 13.34
CA LEU A 249 1.04 7.77 13.34
C LEU A 249 1.08 7.06 14.68
N THR A 250 2.19 7.14 15.42
CA THR A 250 2.36 6.46 16.72
C THR A 250 1.38 6.96 17.79
N THR A 251 0.81 8.15 17.64
CA THR A 251 -0.24 8.67 18.53
C THR A 251 -1.57 7.94 18.32
N TYR A 252 -1.77 7.33 17.15
CA TYR A 252 -3.02 6.70 16.73
C TYR A 252 -2.89 5.19 16.54
N PHE A 253 -1.68 4.67 16.45
CA PHE A 253 -1.43 3.27 16.10
C PHE A 253 -0.21 2.67 16.78
N VAL A 254 -0.40 1.47 17.31
CA VAL A 254 0.71 0.64 17.81
C VAL A 254 0.93 -0.49 16.82
N SER A 255 2.13 -0.54 16.24
CA SER A 255 2.54 -1.65 15.38
C SER A 255 2.69 -2.91 16.22
N THR A 256 2.33 -4.06 15.66
CA THR A 256 2.51 -5.36 16.29
C THR A 256 4.00 -5.70 16.39
N SER A 257 4.38 -6.52 17.38
CA SER A 257 5.75 -7.04 17.55
C SER A 257 5.73 -8.50 17.98
N TYR A 258 6.79 -9.24 17.68
CA TYR A 258 6.99 -10.60 18.17
C TYR A 258 7.11 -10.60 19.69
N SER A 259 7.92 -9.69 20.23
CA SER A 259 8.06 -9.43 21.67
C SER A 259 6.74 -9.08 22.36
N GLY A 260 5.80 -8.46 21.63
CA GLY A 260 4.43 -8.15 22.07
C GLY A 260 3.46 -9.31 21.93
N GLY A 261 3.93 -10.50 21.53
CA GLY A 261 3.15 -11.74 21.46
C GLY A 261 2.67 -12.12 20.06
N ASP A 262 2.91 -11.34 19.02
CA ASP A 262 2.48 -11.67 17.64
C ASP A 262 3.48 -12.59 16.92
N VAL A 263 3.67 -13.77 17.49
CA VAL A 263 4.52 -14.84 16.94
C VAL A 263 3.97 -15.47 15.66
N LYS A 264 2.72 -15.11 15.29
CA LYS A 264 2.05 -15.58 14.08
C LYS A 264 2.48 -14.78 12.85
N HIS A 265 2.56 -13.46 12.99
CA HIS A 265 2.85 -12.57 11.86
C HIS A 265 4.26 -11.99 11.88
N LEU A 266 5.06 -12.27 12.91
CA LEU A 266 6.46 -11.88 12.97
C LEU A 266 7.35 -13.08 13.32
N TYR A 267 8.60 -13.00 12.88
CA TYR A 267 9.67 -13.87 13.33
C TYR A 267 10.30 -13.32 14.62
N ALA A 268 11.06 -14.16 15.34
CA ALA A 268 11.66 -13.76 16.62
C ALA A 268 12.66 -12.59 16.54
N ASN A 269 13.15 -12.29 15.33
CA ASN A 269 13.97 -11.12 15.03
C ASN A 269 13.15 -9.91 14.55
N GLU A 270 11.84 -9.90 14.81
CA GLU A 270 10.90 -8.83 14.43
C GLU A 270 10.69 -8.64 12.91
N PHE A 271 11.17 -9.58 12.08
CA PHE A 271 10.91 -9.54 10.64
C PHE A 271 9.51 -10.02 10.30
N SER A 272 8.93 -9.42 9.25
CA SER A 272 7.59 -9.74 8.77
C SER A 272 7.45 -11.18 8.30
N LYS A 273 6.38 -11.84 8.75
CA LYS A 273 5.96 -13.18 8.32
C LYS A 273 4.60 -13.17 7.62
N GLY A 274 3.80 -12.12 7.81
CA GLY A 274 2.47 -11.98 7.24
C GLY A 274 2.35 -10.88 6.17
N HIS A 275 1.13 -10.73 5.65
CA HIS A 275 0.80 -9.66 4.72
C HIS A 275 0.76 -8.29 5.39
N HIS A 276 1.02 -7.24 4.57
CA HIS A 276 0.95 -5.79 4.85
C HIS A 276 1.81 -5.26 6.00
N GLN A 277 3.03 -5.76 6.13
CA GLN A 277 3.97 -5.34 7.20
C GLN A 277 5.21 -4.61 6.65
N GLN A 278 5.14 -4.06 5.44
CA GLN A 278 6.28 -3.38 4.81
C GLN A 278 6.81 -2.21 5.64
N TYR A 279 5.95 -1.51 6.39
CA TYR A 279 6.37 -0.44 7.30
C TYR A 279 7.18 -0.98 8.49
N ILE A 280 6.80 -2.14 9.06
CA ILE A 280 7.54 -2.78 10.17
C ILE A 280 8.95 -3.18 9.71
N ASP A 281 9.05 -3.76 8.52
CA ASP A 281 10.33 -4.11 7.91
C ASP A 281 11.17 -2.86 7.59
N TRP A 282 10.57 -1.84 6.96
CA TRP A 282 11.27 -0.61 6.60
C TRP A 282 11.82 0.12 7.85
N MET A 283 11.06 0.13 8.95
CA MET A 283 11.48 0.76 10.22
C MET A 283 12.79 0.18 10.78
N GLN A 284 13.11 -1.07 10.44
CA GLN A 284 14.32 -1.77 10.86
C GLN A 284 15.49 -1.57 9.88
N SER A 285 15.23 -1.04 8.69
CA SER A 285 16.21 -0.95 7.61
C SER A 285 17.17 0.24 7.74
N LYS A 286 18.31 0.17 7.02
CA LYS A 286 19.20 1.33 6.85
C LYS A 286 18.53 2.45 6.05
N HIS A 287 17.63 2.13 5.11
CA HIS A 287 16.86 3.12 4.36
C HIS A 287 16.07 4.06 5.26
N LYS A 288 15.52 3.58 6.38
CA LYS A 288 14.90 4.44 7.38
C LYS A 288 15.87 5.42 8.02
N LYS A 289 17.09 4.97 8.34
CA LYS A 289 18.12 5.82 8.95
C LYS A 289 18.59 6.91 8.00
N GLU A 290 18.70 6.59 6.71
CA GLU A 290 19.12 7.52 5.65
C GLU A 290 17.97 8.36 5.06
N GLY A 291 16.74 8.24 5.58
CA GLY A 291 15.60 9.03 5.12
C GLY A 291 15.06 8.65 3.73
N VAL A 292 15.35 7.44 3.24
CA VAL A 292 14.79 6.90 1.98
C VAL A 292 13.31 6.56 2.20
N ARG A 293 12.42 7.10 1.35
CA ARG A 293 10.97 7.01 1.51
C ARG A 293 10.41 5.81 0.74
N CYS A 294 9.18 5.40 1.07
CA CYS A 294 8.42 4.45 0.24
C CYS A 294 8.33 4.95 -1.21
N THR A 295 8.11 6.26 -1.39
CA THR A 295 8.01 6.93 -2.68
C THR A 295 9.34 7.17 -3.39
N SER A 296 10.47 6.79 -2.78
CA SER A 296 11.75 6.70 -3.49
C SER A 296 11.80 5.49 -4.41
N CYS A 297 11.02 4.45 -4.12
CA CYS A 297 10.95 3.21 -4.90
C CYS A 297 9.60 2.99 -5.57
N HIS A 298 8.51 3.49 -4.99
CA HIS A 298 7.15 3.34 -5.50
C HIS A 298 6.58 4.66 -6.01
N TYR A 299 5.84 4.63 -7.11
CA TYR A 299 5.00 5.76 -7.50
C TYR A 299 3.56 5.54 -7.00
N VAL A 300 2.83 6.63 -6.76
CA VAL A 300 1.44 6.59 -6.30
C VAL A 300 0.47 7.00 -7.40
N HIS A 301 0.88 7.91 -8.27
CA HIS A 301 0.14 8.34 -9.46
C HIS A 301 1.16 8.89 -10.47
N GLN A 302 1.41 8.13 -11.54
CA GLN A 302 2.33 8.46 -12.62
C GLN A 302 1.62 8.25 -13.95
N ILE A 303 1.76 9.20 -14.87
CA ILE A 303 1.19 9.10 -16.22
C ILE A 303 1.88 7.96 -16.98
N GLY A 304 1.08 7.17 -17.70
CA GLY A 304 1.54 6.07 -18.54
C GLY A 304 1.25 4.69 -17.96
N ILE A 305 1.73 3.67 -18.66
CA ILE A 305 1.58 2.27 -18.24
C ILE A 305 2.55 1.99 -17.10
N SER A 306 2.05 1.35 -16.05
CA SER A 306 2.89 0.92 -14.94
C SER A 306 4.07 0.07 -15.45
N PRO A 307 5.32 0.41 -15.13
CA PRO A 307 6.46 -0.43 -15.50
C PRO A 307 6.42 -1.77 -14.74
N THR A 308 5.75 -1.85 -13.59
CA THR A 308 5.68 -3.09 -12.80
C THR A 308 4.32 -3.32 -12.16
N ARG A 309 4.00 -4.57 -11.87
CA ARG A 309 2.75 -4.93 -11.18
C ARG A 309 2.63 -4.40 -9.74
N SER A 310 3.71 -3.85 -9.18
CA SER A 310 3.83 -3.38 -7.79
C SER A 310 4.04 -1.87 -7.70
N GLN A 311 3.77 -1.13 -8.79
CA GLN A 311 3.93 0.31 -8.89
C GLN A 311 5.31 0.81 -8.46
N THR A 312 6.38 0.08 -8.83
CA THR A 312 7.77 0.52 -8.59
C THR A 312 8.25 1.42 -9.71
N MET A 313 9.16 2.35 -9.41
CA MET A 313 9.73 3.31 -10.37
C MET A 313 10.54 2.61 -11.49
N ALA A 314 11.09 1.43 -11.19
CA ALA A 314 11.84 0.62 -12.12
C ALA A 314 11.64 -0.88 -11.83
N ALA A 315 11.96 -1.73 -12.81
CA ALA A 315 11.87 -3.18 -12.69
C ALA A 315 13.15 -3.80 -12.10
N GLY A 316 12.98 -4.78 -11.21
CA GLY A 316 14.07 -5.61 -10.67
C GLY A 316 15.16 -4.77 -9.99
N SER A 317 16.42 -5.12 -10.23
CA SER A 317 17.58 -4.46 -9.63
C SER A 317 17.74 -2.99 -10.02
N ASN A 318 17.14 -2.53 -11.13
CA ASN A 318 17.31 -1.15 -11.60
C ASN A 318 16.81 -0.12 -10.57
N GLN A 319 15.84 -0.48 -9.73
CA GLN A 319 15.38 0.39 -8.65
C GLN A 319 16.47 0.62 -7.58
N CYS A 320 17.34 -0.37 -7.36
CA CYS A 320 18.43 -0.31 -6.41
C CYS A 320 19.61 0.47 -7.00
N LEU A 321 19.92 0.19 -8.27
CA LEU A 321 21.08 0.75 -8.98
C LEU A 321 20.97 2.26 -9.24
N ALA A 322 19.78 2.85 -9.10
CA ALA A 322 19.60 4.30 -9.11
C ALA A 322 20.45 5.01 -8.04
N CYS A 323 20.67 4.36 -6.89
CA CYS A 323 21.48 4.89 -5.79
C CYS A 323 22.70 4.00 -5.48
N HIS A 324 22.53 2.68 -5.52
CA HIS A 324 23.57 1.72 -5.18
C HIS A 324 24.43 1.41 -6.40
N LYS A 325 25.44 2.24 -6.65
CA LYS A 325 26.46 1.95 -7.66
C LYS A 325 27.30 0.78 -7.19
N VAL A 326 27.26 -0.32 -7.95
CA VAL A 326 28.14 -1.46 -7.70
C VAL A 326 29.54 -1.08 -8.20
N ILE A 327 30.41 -0.73 -7.26
CA ILE A 327 31.80 -0.32 -7.54
C ILE A 327 32.74 -1.52 -7.73
N ASN A 328 32.30 -2.73 -7.40
CA ASN A 328 33.04 -3.98 -7.61
C ASN A 328 32.07 -5.16 -7.74
N ASN A 329 32.19 -5.94 -8.81
CA ASN A 329 31.39 -7.16 -9.06
C ASN A 329 32.05 -8.44 -8.54
N ASN A 330 33.19 -8.35 -7.87
CA ASN A 330 33.88 -9.52 -7.30
C ASN A 330 33.12 -10.06 -6.07
N LEU A 331 33.56 -11.23 -5.56
CA LEU A 331 33.18 -11.77 -4.25
C LEU A 331 31.75 -12.31 -4.18
N ALA A 332 31.03 -12.07 -3.08
CA ALA A 332 29.65 -12.57 -2.90
C ALA A 332 28.69 -12.10 -4.01
N HIS A 333 28.97 -10.97 -4.67
CA HIS A 333 28.20 -10.49 -5.81
C HIS A 333 28.58 -11.17 -7.14
N SER A 334 29.73 -11.85 -7.22
CA SER A 334 30.14 -12.62 -8.41
C SER A 334 29.52 -14.02 -8.47
N ILE A 335 28.83 -14.47 -7.42
CA ILE A 335 28.21 -15.80 -7.32
C ILE A 335 27.10 -15.98 -8.37
N HIS A 336 26.51 -14.88 -8.81
CA HIS A 336 25.48 -14.86 -9.83
C HIS A 336 25.87 -13.89 -10.95
N SER A 337 25.86 -14.39 -12.19
CA SER A 337 26.18 -13.62 -13.40
C SER A 337 25.26 -12.42 -13.64
N PHE A 338 24.11 -12.36 -12.94
CA PHE A 338 23.22 -11.22 -12.91
C PHE A 338 22.92 -10.88 -11.44
N GLY A 339 23.42 -9.73 -10.98
CA GLY A 339 23.17 -9.21 -9.63
C GLY A 339 21.67 -8.95 -9.42
N ASN A 340 20.95 -9.94 -8.89
CA ASN A 340 19.55 -9.80 -8.50
C ASN A 340 19.46 -9.22 -7.08
N CYS A 341 19.51 -7.89 -6.97
CA CYS A 341 19.47 -7.17 -5.70
C CYS A 341 18.22 -7.55 -4.90
N VAL A 342 17.05 -7.59 -5.56
CA VAL A 342 15.76 -7.91 -4.92
C VAL A 342 15.73 -9.34 -4.42
N GLY A 343 16.26 -10.30 -5.19
CA GLY A 343 16.29 -11.71 -4.81
C GLY A 343 17.05 -11.96 -3.51
N CYS A 344 18.23 -11.33 -3.36
CA CYS A 344 19.05 -11.51 -2.17
C CYS A 344 18.63 -10.60 -1.01
N HIS A 345 18.39 -9.31 -1.26
CA HIS A 345 18.21 -8.29 -0.21
C HIS A 345 16.74 -8.04 0.17
N MET A 346 15.80 -8.55 -0.62
CA MET A 346 14.37 -8.49 -0.31
C MET A 346 13.76 -9.90 -0.38
N PRO A 347 14.31 -10.89 0.33
CA PRO A 347 13.89 -12.28 0.19
C PRO A 347 12.42 -12.45 0.55
N ARG A 348 11.78 -13.45 -0.06
CA ARG A 348 10.36 -13.72 0.16
C ARG A 348 10.15 -14.56 1.43
N ILE A 349 10.15 -13.89 2.57
CA ILE A 349 9.99 -14.51 3.89
C ILE A 349 8.59 -14.34 4.48
N ALA A 350 7.74 -13.54 3.83
CA ALA A 350 6.39 -13.23 4.30
C ALA A 350 5.30 -13.88 3.40
N LYS A 351 4.11 -14.10 3.97
CA LYS A 351 2.97 -14.77 3.33
C LYS A 351 1.72 -13.88 3.21
N SER A 352 1.11 -13.84 2.02
CA SER A 352 -0.20 -13.23 1.73
C SER A 352 -1.29 -14.24 1.41
N ALA A 353 -1.15 -14.96 0.30
CA ALA A 353 -2.02 -16.03 -0.15
C ALA A 353 -1.26 -17.35 0.01
N GLU A 354 -0.05 -17.42 -0.53
CA GLU A 354 0.85 -18.57 -0.43
C GLU A 354 2.14 -18.23 0.33
N SER A 355 2.85 -19.26 0.80
CA SER A 355 4.07 -19.04 1.58
C SER A 355 5.16 -18.41 0.71
N GLY A 356 5.70 -17.26 1.15
CA GLY A 356 6.81 -16.60 0.45
C GLY A 356 6.39 -15.92 -0.85
N ASP A 357 5.22 -15.29 -0.88
CA ASP A 357 4.75 -14.49 -2.03
C ASP A 357 5.06 -12.98 -1.87
N ILE A 358 5.41 -12.52 -0.66
CA ILE A 358 5.77 -11.12 -0.37
C ILE A 358 7.28 -10.99 -0.10
N HIS A 359 7.91 -10.04 -0.79
CA HIS A 359 9.29 -9.62 -0.55
C HIS A 359 9.42 -8.81 0.74
N SER A 360 10.39 -9.14 1.57
CA SER A 360 10.72 -8.35 2.76
C SER A 360 11.23 -6.96 2.40
N HIS A 361 10.95 -5.98 3.26
CA HIS A 361 11.44 -4.60 3.13
C HIS A 361 12.51 -4.26 4.18
N VAL A 362 13.22 -5.28 4.72
CA VAL A 362 14.38 -5.05 5.61
C VAL A 362 15.63 -4.65 4.82
N PHE A 363 15.65 -4.91 3.51
CA PHE A 363 16.72 -4.57 2.55
C PHE A 363 18.11 -5.13 2.90
N MET A 364 18.16 -6.32 3.50
CA MET A 364 19.39 -7.03 3.81
C MET A 364 19.34 -8.47 3.31
N ALA A 365 20.50 -9.00 2.93
CA ALA A 365 20.62 -10.42 2.65
C ALA A 365 20.49 -11.21 3.94
N LEU A 366 19.58 -12.19 3.96
CA LEU A 366 19.45 -13.15 5.04
C LEU A 366 20.36 -14.32 4.71
N LEU A 367 21.38 -14.50 5.52
CA LEU A 367 22.42 -15.48 5.30
C LEU A 367 22.02 -16.83 5.92
N PRO A 368 22.61 -17.94 5.48
CA PRO A 368 22.34 -19.26 6.06
C PRO A 368 22.50 -19.30 7.58
N ARG A 369 23.46 -18.54 8.15
CA ARG A 369 23.61 -18.37 9.61
C ARG A 369 22.37 -17.81 10.32
N ASP A 370 21.59 -16.97 9.65
CA ASP A 370 20.37 -16.40 10.24
C ASP A 370 19.32 -17.50 10.42
N THR A 371 19.20 -18.42 9.46
CA THR A 371 18.37 -19.62 9.59
C THR A 371 18.94 -20.62 10.61
N LEU A 372 20.26 -20.79 10.68
CA LEU A 372 20.88 -21.67 11.70
C LEU A 372 20.57 -21.17 13.12
N ASN A 373 20.62 -19.85 13.34
CA ASN A 373 20.31 -19.23 14.63
C ASN A 373 18.80 -19.18 14.91
N ASN A 374 17.99 -19.03 13.86
CA ASN A 374 16.54 -19.00 13.94
C ASN A 374 15.92 -19.90 12.86
N PRO A 375 15.70 -21.20 13.14
CA PRO A 375 15.26 -22.17 12.13
C PRO A 375 13.94 -21.85 11.43
N LYS A 376 13.14 -20.93 11.99
CA LYS A 376 11.88 -20.49 11.39
C LYS A 376 12.07 -19.39 10.34
N VAL A 377 13.19 -18.65 10.36
CA VAL A 377 13.48 -17.56 9.42
C VAL A 377 14.14 -18.11 8.16
N PRO A 378 13.51 -18.01 6.97
CA PRO A 378 14.14 -18.41 5.73
C PRO A 378 15.32 -17.50 5.40
N ASN A 379 16.36 -18.06 4.80
CA ASN A 379 17.48 -17.29 4.24
C ASN A 379 17.27 -16.98 2.76
N SER A 380 18.03 -16.03 2.24
CA SER A 380 17.98 -15.58 0.84
C SER A 380 18.54 -16.59 -0.16
N CYS A 381 19.23 -17.63 0.30
CA CYS A 381 19.92 -18.58 -0.59
C CYS A 381 19.02 -19.78 -0.92
N GLN A 382 18.43 -20.41 0.10
CA GLN A 382 17.59 -21.61 -0.04
C GLN A 382 16.18 -21.30 -0.58
N THR A 383 15.81 -20.02 -0.70
CA THR A 383 14.61 -19.58 -1.44
C THR A 383 14.78 -19.72 -2.96
N CYS A 384 16.02 -19.90 -3.44
CA CYS A 384 16.34 -20.12 -4.84
C CYS A 384 16.47 -21.62 -5.18
N HIS A 385 16.20 -21.99 -6.43
CA HIS A 385 16.15 -23.40 -6.86
C HIS A 385 17.48 -24.16 -6.69
N LYS A 386 18.63 -23.52 -6.88
CA LYS A 386 19.95 -24.20 -6.88
C LYS A 386 20.40 -24.62 -5.48
N HIS A 387 20.11 -23.80 -4.48
CA HIS A 387 20.57 -24.00 -3.11
C HIS A 387 19.46 -24.55 -2.19
N GLN A 388 18.27 -24.84 -2.71
CA GLN A 388 17.09 -25.22 -1.93
C GLN A 388 17.33 -26.39 -0.95
N LYS A 389 18.21 -27.32 -1.30
CA LYS A 389 18.55 -28.52 -0.49
C LYS A 389 19.98 -28.55 0.01
N GLN A 390 20.76 -27.49 -0.21
CA GLN A 390 22.16 -27.47 0.22
C GLN A 390 22.25 -27.33 1.75
N ASP A 391 23.23 -27.98 2.36
CA ASP A 391 23.48 -27.84 3.79
C ASP A 391 23.78 -26.38 4.16
N LEU A 392 23.15 -25.91 5.25
CA LEU A 392 23.23 -24.53 5.69
C LEU A 392 24.65 -24.13 6.15
N LYS A 393 25.38 -25.04 6.79
CA LYS A 393 26.73 -24.77 7.28
C LYS A 393 27.72 -24.70 6.12
N GLU A 394 27.61 -25.61 5.16
CA GLU A 394 28.41 -25.57 3.93
C GLU A 394 28.13 -24.31 3.11
N LEU A 395 26.85 -23.92 2.98
CA LEU A 395 26.46 -22.73 2.25
C LEU A 395 26.94 -21.44 2.96
N GLN A 396 26.89 -21.41 4.29
CA GLN A 396 27.47 -20.32 5.08
C GLN A 396 28.98 -20.23 4.88
N ALA A 397 29.70 -21.36 4.98
CA ALA A 397 31.15 -21.40 4.80
C ALA A 397 31.56 -20.93 3.40
N THR A 398 30.80 -21.34 2.38
CA THR A 398 30.99 -20.89 0.99
C THR A 398 30.81 -19.38 0.86
N TYR A 399 29.74 -18.83 1.46
CA TYR A 399 29.52 -17.39 1.49
C TYR A 399 30.66 -16.65 2.19
N ASP A 400 31.09 -17.12 3.36
CA ASP A 400 32.15 -16.48 4.15
C ASP A 400 33.51 -16.51 3.44
N ALA A 401 33.81 -17.58 2.69
CA ALA A 401 35.00 -17.64 1.84
C ALA A 401 34.96 -16.57 0.74
N LEU A 402 33.78 -16.34 0.15
CA LEU A 402 33.59 -15.40 -0.94
C LEU A 402 33.41 -13.95 -0.47
N ALA A 403 32.95 -13.70 0.75
CA ALA A 403 32.76 -12.35 1.29
C ALA A 403 34.06 -11.70 1.80
N ARG A 404 35.16 -12.45 1.88
CA ARG A 404 36.48 -11.93 2.29
C ARG A 404 37.12 -11.17 1.14
N LEU A 405 37.42 -9.89 1.35
CA LEU A 405 38.28 -9.14 0.43
C LEU A 405 39.66 -9.81 0.38
N PRO A 406 40.24 -10.03 -0.81
CA PRO A 406 41.64 -10.45 -0.91
C PRO A 406 42.50 -9.43 -0.17
N LYS A 407 43.54 -9.89 0.55
CA LYS A 407 44.57 -8.95 1.04
C LYS A 407 45.10 -8.18 -0.17
N PRO A 408 45.31 -6.85 -0.09
CA PRO A 408 45.92 -6.09 -1.17
C PRO A 408 47.24 -6.77 -1.57
N THR A 409 47.33 -7.24 -2.80
CA THR A 409 48.59 -7.76 -3.36
C THR A 409 49.26 -6.63 -4.12
N GLY A 410 50.33 -6.08 -3.55
CA GLY A 410 51.12 -4.99 -4.13
C GLY A 410 52.04 -4.37 -3.07
N GLN A 411 53.15 -3.77 -3.49
CA GLN A 411 53.97 -2.96 -2.56
C GLN A 411 53.18 -1.71 -2.16
N THR A 412 53.12 -1.44 -0.85
CA THR A 412 52.63 -0.16 -0.34
C THR A 412 53.50 0.96 -0.93
N ILE A 413 52.95 1.74 -1.87
CA ILE A 413 53.65 2.92 -2.39
C ILE A 413 53.77 3.90 -1.23
N LYS A 414 55.00 4.18 -0.79
CA LYS A 414 55.26 5.19 0.24
C LYS A 414 54.77 6.54 -0.29
N PHE A 415 54.03 7.26 0.54
CA PHE A 415 53.62 8.63 0.25
C PHE A 415 54.85 9.47 -0.05
N VAL A 416 54.98 9.96 -1.29
CA VAL A 416 55.96 10.97 -1.66
C VAL A 416 55.22 12.31 -1.50
N GLY A 417 55.62 13.08 -0.49
CA GLY A 417 55.03 14.39 -0.21
C GLY A 417 55.10 15.34 -1.41
N PRO A 418 54.33 16.43 -1.40
CA PRO A 418 54.38 17.43 -2.47
C PRO A 418 55.80 17.99 -2.60
N ARG A 419 56.28 18.12 -3.84
CA ARG A 419 57.55 18.78 -4.17
C ARG A 419 57.46 20.28 -3.97
#